data_AF-A0A7C9D623-F1
#
_entry.id   AF-A0A7C9D623-F1
#
_cell.length_a   1.000
_cell.length_b   1.000
_cell.length_c   1.000
_cell.angle_alpha   90.00
_cell.angle_beta   90.00
_cell.angle_gamma   90.00
#
_symmetry.space_group_name_H-M   'P 1'
#
loop_
_entity.id
_entity.type
_entity.pdbx_description
1 polymer ?
#
loop_
_entity_poly.entity_id
_entity_poly.type
_entity_poly.pdbx_seq_one_letter_code
_entity_poly.pdbx_strand_id
1 'polypeptide(L)'
;EGKELTKCDLCTVAKELRKYRQFRLALEVYEWMDDRIERFWLSSSDTAVQLDLTAKVRGVSSAEDYFMRIPDAKKDGRIYGALLSAYVGSKERDKAESLMDLLRNKGYANHAQS
;
A
#
# COMPACT_ATOMS: atom_id res chain seq x y z
N GLU A 1 -26.64 20.59 7.77
CA GLU A 1 -26.20 19.32 8.35
C GLU A 1 -25.05 18.77 7.52
N GLY A 2 -23.87 18.60 8.11
CA GLY A 2 -22.74 17.96 7.43
C GLY A 2 -22.76 16.48 7.78
N LYS A 3 -22.97 15.59 6.80
CA LYS A 3 -22.68 14.17 7.00
C LYS A 3 -21.19 14.04 7.28
N GLU A 4 -20.82 13.60 8.47
CA GLU A 4 -19.44 13.21 8.74
C GLU A 4 -19.09 12.02 7.84
N LEU A 5 -18.09 12.19 6.98
CA LEU A 5 -17.59 11.12 6.13
C LEU A 5 -16.90 10.07 7.00
N THR A 6 -17.38 8.83 6.94
CA THR A 6 -16.76 7.72 7.64
C THR A 6 -15.60 7.14 6.85
N LYS A 7 -14.72 6.38 7.52
CA LYS A 7 -13.67 5.60 6.86
C LYS A 7 -14.26 4.72 5.74
N CYS A 8 -15.39 4.06 6.02
CA CYS A 8 -16.05 3.16 5.07
C CYS A 8 -16.50 3.90 3.80
N ASP A 9 -17.03 5.11 3.94
CA ASP A 9 -17.45 5.93 2.79
C ASP A 9 -16.24 6.30 1.93
N LEU A 10 -15.14 6.74 2.55
CA LEU A 10 -13.91 7.12 1.84
C LEU A 10 -13.26 5.92 1.14
N CYS A 11 -13.19 4.76 1.82
CA CYS A 11 -12.71 3.53 1.20
C CYS A 11 -13.59 3.09 0.02
N THR A 12 -14.91 3.33 0.09
CA THR A 12 -15.83 3.02 -1.01
C THR A 12 -15.59 3.93 -2.21
N VAL A 13 -15.43 5.23 -1.97
CA VAL A 13 -15.05 6.21 -3.00
C VAL A 13 -13.72 5.82 -3.65
N ALA A 14 -12.69 5.51 -2.85
CA ALA A 14 -11.38 5.11 -3.37
C ALA A 14 -11.45 3.82 -4.20
N LYS A 15 -12.28 2.84 -3.80
CA LYS A 15 -12.51 1.61 -4.59
C LYS A 15 -13.15 1.90 -5.94
N GLU A 16 -14.17 2.76 -5.99
CA GLU A 16 -14.79 3.16 -7.25
C GLU A 16 -13.80 3.92 -8.14
N LEU A 17 -13.04 4.86 -7.58
CA LEU A 17 -11.99 5.58 -8.33
C LEU A 17 -10.96 4.62 -8.95
N ARG A 18 -10.56 3.58 -8.23
CA ARG A 18 -9.68 2.52 -8.76
C ARG A 18 -10.32 1.74 -9.89
N LYS A 19 -11.62 1.41 -9.78
CA LYS A 19 -12.38 0.73 -10.84
C LYS A 19 -12.39 1.53 -12.14
N TYR A 20 -12.51 2.85 -12.05
CA TYR A 20 -12.43 3.77 -13.19
C TYR A 20 -11.00 4.18 -13.57
N ARG A 21 -9.97 3.51 -13.03
CA ARG A 21 -8.54 3.80 -13.26
C ARG A 21 -8.12 5.24 -12.89
N GLN A 22 -8.88 5.92 -12.05
CA GLN A 22 -8.58 7.24 -11.53
C GLN A 22 -7.62 7.14 -10.32
N PHE A 23 -6.43 6.56 -10.56
CA PHE A 23 -5.48 6.21 -9.50
C PHE A 23 -4.96 7.42 -8.74
N ARG A 24 -4.79 8.57 -9.40
CA ARG A 24 -4.38 9.82 -8.77
C ARG A 24 -5.39 10.30 -7.73
N LEU A 25 -6.67 10.36 -8.09
CA LEU A 25 -7.72 10.76 -7.15
C LEU A 25 -7.90 9.74 -6.03
N ALA A 26 -7.77 8.44 -6.33
CA ALA A 26 -7.77 7.42 -5.29
C ALA A 26 -6.61 7.62 -4.29
N LEU A 27 -5.42 7.99 -4.78
CA LEU A 27 -4.27 8.29 -3.92
C LEU A 27 -4.53 9.52 -3.05
N GLU A 28 -5.07 10.60 -3.62
CA GLU A 28 -5.40 11.82 -2.87
C GLU A 28 -6.37 11.56 -1.71
N VAL A 29 -7.35 10.65 -1.90
CA VAL A 29 -8.24 10.23 -0.80
C VAL A 29 -7.48 9.53 0.32
N TYR A 30 -6.57 8.61 -0.02
CA TYR A 30 -5.76 7.90 0.99
C TYR A 30 -4.78 8.84 1.69
N GLU A 31 -4.15 9.78 0.98
CA GLU A 31 -3.25 10.78 1.59
C GLU A 31 -4.00 11.69 2.57
N TRP A 32 -5.20 12.14 2.18
CA TRP A 32 -6.05 12.93 3.08
C TRP A 32 -6.47 12.16 4.34
N MET A 33 -6.65 10.84 4.24
CA MET A 33 -6.93 9.98 5.39
C MET A 33 -5.69 9.78 6.28
N ASP A 34 -4.51 9.61 5.66
CA ASP A 34 -3.24 9.41 6.35
C ASP A 34 -2.80 10.65 7.14
N ASP A 35 -3.02 11.85 6.59
CA ASP A 35 -2.84 13.13 7.29
C ASP A 35 -3.77 13.30 8.51
N ARG A 36 -4.78 12.43 8.64
CA ARG A 36 -5.78 12.43 9.72
C ARG A 36 -5.80 11.09 10.45
N ILE A 37 -4.63 10.52 10.69
CA ILE A 37 -4.47 9.19 11.30
C ILE A 37 -5.16 9.04 12.66
N GLU A 38 -5.32 10.14 13.43
CA GLU A 38 -6.07 10.16 14.70
C GLU A 38 -7.57 9.87 14.53
N ARG A 39 -8.11 10.16 13.33
CA ARG A 39 -9.52 9.94 12.97
C ARG A 39 -9.69 8.71 12.08
N PHE A 40 -8.70 8.37 11.27
CA PHE A 40 -8.78 7.30 10.28
C PHE A 40 -7.59 6.33 10.43
N TRP A 41 -7.72 5.33 11.29
CA TRP A 41 -6.72 4.27 11.38
C TRP A 41 -6.69 3.44 10.09
N LEU A 42 -5.59 3.53 9.34
CA LEU A 42 -5.34 2.70 8.17
C LEU A 42 -4.99 1.28 8.61
N SER A 43 -5.70 0.30 8.06
CA SER A 43 -5.34 -1.11 8.23
C SER A 43 -4.16 -1.46 7.32
N SER A 44 -3.48 -2.58 7.56
CA SER A 44 -2.42 -3.05 6.66
C SER A 44 -2.90 -3.21 5.21
N SER A 45 -4.17 -3.56 5.00
CA SER A 45 -4.78 -3.62 3.67
C SER A 45 -4.90 -2.24 3.03
N ASP A 46 -5.28 -1.23 3.81
CA ASP A 46 -5.38 0.16 3.33
C ASP A 46 -3.99 0.70 2.97
N THR A 47 -3.01 0.46 3.83
CA THR A 47 -1.61 0.84 3.61
C THR A 47 -1.02 0.15 2.37
N ALA A 48 -1.31 -1.15 2.17
CA ALA A 48 -0.90 -1.87 0.96
C ALA A 48 -1.53 -1.26 -0.32
N VAL A 49 -2.79 -0.83 -0.26
CA VAL A 49 -3.46 -0.16 -1.39
C VAL A 49 -2.83 1.21 -1.65
N GLN A 50 -2.57 2.00 -0.61
CA GLN A 50 -1.93 3.32 -0.76
C GLN A 50 -0.52 3.19 -1.34
N LEU A 51 0.24 2.17 -0.95
CA LEU A 51 1.55 1.88 -1.51
C LEU A 51 1.46 1.53 -3.01
N ASP A 52 0.55 0.63 -3.41
CA ASP A 52 0.31 0.28 -4.81
C ASP A 52 -0.09 1.50 -5.65
N LEU A 53 -0.98 2.35 -5.12
CA LEU A 53 -1.37 3.60 -5.77
C LEU A 53 -0.21 4.58 -5.90
N THR A 54 0.62 4.70 -4.86
CA THR A 54 1.82 5.55 -4.86
C THR A 54 2.79 5.10 -5.95
N ALA A 55 3.06 3.79 -6.02
CA ALA A 55 3.91 3.22 -7.06
C ALA A 55 3.40 3.51 -8.48
N LYS A 56 2.09 3.40 -8.69
CA LYS A 56 1.45 3.62 -10.00
C LYS A 56 1.40 5.10 -10.42
N VAL A 57 1.24 6.01 -9.47
CA VAL A 57 1.04 7.44 -9.75
C VAL A 57 2.34 8.23 -9.70
N ARG A 58 3.18 7.95 -8.71
CA ARG A 58 4.41 8.70 -8.41
C ARG A 58 5.70 7.91 -8.69
N GLY A 59 5.57 6.61 -8.95
CA GLY A 59 6.70 5.73 -9.24
C GLY A 59 7.18 4.94 -8.03
N VAL A 60 8.01 3.95 -8.30
CA VAL A 60 8.44 2.96 -7.31
C VAL A 60 9.28 3.57 -6.18
N SER A 61 10.11 4.57 -6.47
CA SER A 61 10.92 5.26 -5.45
C SER A 61 10.06 5.93 -4.39
N SER A 62 8.98 6.62 -4.78
CA SER A 62 8.05 7.20 -3.82
C SER A 62 7.31 6.14 -2.99
N ALA A 63 7.09 4.95 -3.55
CA ALA A 63 6.51 3.84 -2.80
C ALA A 63 7.52 3.24 -1.79
N GLU A 64 8.82 3.20 -2.12
CA GLU A 64 9.89 2.84 -1.18
C GLU A 64 9.94 3.83 -0.01
N ASP A 65 9.92 5.14 -0.29
CA ASP A 65 9.91 6.19 0.74
C ASP A 65 8.67 6.11 1.64
N TYR A 66 7.50 5.80 1.07
CA TYR A 66 6.29 5.52 1.85
C TYR A 66 6.47 4.27 2.72
N PHE A 67 7.00 3.19 2.15
CA PHE A 67 7.25 1.95 2.87
C PHE A 67 8.21 2.14 4.05
N MET A 68 9.28 2.91 3.89
CA MET A 68 10.26 3.19 4.94
C MET A 68 9.66 3.97 6.12
N ARG A 69 8.66 4.83 5.86
CA ARG A 69 7.94 5.58 6.92
C ARG A 69 7.04 4.71 7.79
N ILE A 70 6.65 3.52 7.32
CA ILE A 70 5.81 2.60 8.09
C ILE A 70 6.68 1.96 9.19
N PRO A 71 6.24 1.97 10.47
CA PRO A 71 6.95 1.26 11.54
C PRO A 71 7.07 -0.24 11.24
N ASP A 72 8.24 -0.83 11.49
CA ASP A 72 8.49 -2.24 11.17
C ASP A 72 7.50 -3.20 11.83
N ALA A 73 7.01 -2.89 13.03
CA ALA A 73 5.99 -3.66 13.74
C ALA A 73 4.63 -3.69 13.02
N LYS A 74 4.36 -2.74 12.10
CA LYS A 74 3.12 -2.68 11.30
C LYS A 74 3.29 -3.26 9.90
N LYS A 75 4.52 -3.54 9.47
CA LYS A 75 4.80 -4.13 8.14
C LYS A 75 4.46 -5.61 8.17
N ASP A 76 3.37 -5.99 7.53
CA ASP A 76 2.98 -7.38 7.34
C ASP A 76 3.15 -7.83 5.88
N GLY A 77 2.89 -9.12 5.63
CA GLY A 77 3.03 -9.72 4.30
C GLY A 77 2.23 -9.02 3.21
N ARG A 78 1.15 -8.29 3.53
CA ARG A 78 0.35 -7.55 2.53
C ARG A 78 1.10 -6.32 2.04
N ILE A 79 1.71 -5.57 2.97
CA ILE A 79 2.49 -4.38 2.64
C ILE A 79 3.74 -4.77 1.87
N TYR A 80 4.45 -5.82 2.30
CA TYR A 80 5.58 -6.36 1.53
C TYR A 80 5.16 -6.88 0.15
N GLY A 81 4.03 -7.58 0.05
CA GLY A 81 3.49 -8.04 -1.23
C GLY A 81 3.14 -6.89 -2.17
N ALA A 82 2.62 -5.78 -1.65
CA ALA A 82 2.37 -4.58 -2.45
C ALA A 82 3.67 -3.96 -2.99
N LEU A 83 4.72 -3.87 -2.15
CA LEU A 83 6.03 -3.37 -2.58
C LEU A 83 6.67 -4.29 -3.64
N LEU A 84 6.55 -5.61 -3.44
CA LEU A 84 7.01 -6.58 -4.43
C LEU A 84 6.28 -6.42 -5.76
N SER A 85 4.95 -6.25 -5.72
CA SER A 85 4.15 -6.00 -6.92
C SER A 85 4.57 -4.70 -7.63
N ALA A 86 4.93 -3.66 -6.88
CA ALA A 86 5.47 -2.41 -7.41
C ALA A 86 6.82 -2.62 -8.13
N TYR A 87 7.75 -3.39 -7.56
CA TYR A 87 9.03 -3.72 -8.24
C TYR A 87 8.81 -4.52 -9.52
N VAL A 88 7.95 -5.54 -9.48
CA VAL A 88 7.62 -6.33 -10.67
C VAL A 88 7.00 -5.45 -11.76
N GLY A 89 6.07 -4.57 -11.39
CA GLY A 89 5.41 -3.65 -12.32
C GLY A 89 6.35 -2.60 -12.92
N SER A 90 7.37 -2.17 -12.18
CA SER A 90 8.40 -1.21 -12.63
C SER A 90 9.60 -1.87 -13.32
N LYS A 91 9.64 -3.20 -13.43
CA LYS A 91 10.75 -3.99 -13.99
C LYS A 91 12.06 -3.91 -13.20
N GLU A 92 11.98 -3.56 -11.91
CA GLU A 92 13.08 -3.52 -10.96
C GLU A 92 13.38 -4.94 -10.42
N ARG A 93 13.91 -5.82 -11.28
CA ARG A 93 14.10 -7.25 -10.97
C ARG A 93 15.00 -7.49 -9.77
N ASP A 94 16.16 -6.83 -9.72
CA ASP A 94 17.15 -7.02 -8.66
C ASP A 94 16.56 -6.65 -7.28
N LYS A 95 15.71 -5.61 -7.23
CA LYS A 95 15.00 -5.19 -6.02
C LYS A 95 13.90 -6.17 -5.63
N ALA A 96 13.17 -6.72 -6.61
CA ALA A 96 12.15 -7.73 -6.36
C ALA A 96 12.76 -9.01 -5.76
N GLU A 97 13.88 -9.48 -6.30
CA GLU A 97 14.61 -10.66 -5.79
C GLU A 97 15.15 -10.41 -4.38
N SER A 98 15.82 -9.28 -4.16
CA SER A 98 16.32 -8.89 -2.83
C SER A 98 15.20 -8.83 -1.78
N LEU A 99 14.01 -8.33 -2.16
CA LEU A 99 12.85 -8.30 -1.26
C LEU A 99 12.29 -9.70 -1.00
N MET A 100 12.24 -10.58 -2.00
CA MET A 100 11.81 -11.97 -1.80
C MET A 100 12.74 -12.72 -0.84
N ASP A 101 14.04 -12.52 -0.95
CA ASP A 101 15.02 -13.14 -0.05
C ASP A 101 14.88 -12.63 1.37
N LEU A 102 14.64 -11.33 1.54
CA LEU A 102 14.31 -10.75 2.85
C LEU A 102 13.05 -11.41 3.45
N LEU A 103 12.00 -11.62 2.64
CA LEU A 103 10.76 -12.26 3.10
C LEU A 103 10.95 -13.72 3.48
N ARG A 104 11.80 -14.44 2.75
CA ARG A 104 12.19 -15.82 3.07
C ARG A 104 12.93 -15.87 4.40
N ASN A 105 13.89 -14.98 4.60
CA ASN A 105 14.69 -14.90 5.83
C ASN A 105 13.85 -14.47 7.05
N LYS A 106 12.85 -13.61 6.86
CA LYS A 106 11.91 -13.21 7.92
C LYS A 106 10.79 -14.23 8.20
N GLY A 107 10.76 -15.36 7.49
CA GLY A 107 9.75 -16.41 7.70
C GLY A 107 8.37 -16.14 7.08
N TYR A 108 8.20 -15.07 6.29
CA TYR A 108 6.95 -14.76 5.60
C TYR A 108 6.69 -15.67 4.38
N ALA A 109 7.72 -16.39 3.90
CA ALA A 109 7.64 -17.26 2.72
C ALA A 109 7.42 -18.77 3.03
N ASN A 110 7.14 -19.15 4.28
CA ASN A 110 6.97 -20.56 4.68
C ASN A 110 5.50 -21.04 4.68
N HIS A 111 4.71 -20.67 3.66
CA HIS A 111 3.43 -21.35 3.38
C HIS A 111 3.38 -21.83 1.92
N ALA A 112 4.30 -22.73 1.59
CA ALA A 112 4.15 -23.64 0.47
C ALA A 112 4.86 -24.96 0.80
N GLN A 113 4.38 -25.67 1.83
CA GLN A 113 4.58 -27.12 2.02
C GLN A 113 3.77 -27.62 3.23
N SER A 114 2.59 -28.16 2.97
CA SER A 114 2.17 -29.50 3.42
C SER A 114 0.90 -29.92 2.69
#